data_AF-A0AB37HY25-F1
#
_entry.id   AF-A0AB37HY25-F1
#
_cell.length_a   1.000
_cell.length_b   1.000
_cell.length_c   1.000
_cell.angle_alpha   90.00
_cell.angle_beta   90.00
_cell.angle_gamma   90.00
#
_symmetry.space_group_name_H-M   'P 1'
#
loop_
_entity.id
_entity.type
_entity.pdbx_description
1 polymer ?
#
loop_
_entity_poly.entity_id
_entity_poly.type
_entity_poly.pdbx_seq_one_letter_code
_entity_poly.pdbx_strand_id
1 'polypeptide(L)'
;MRLSGNKRVHAHQRGQHETTKFEHYYKQYKNMIHYLLHRYHIQYGYEDYYQLLLIKLWTEIERYDFSKTASLDKYLYTKLKYYLIDCIRKQSKDSKRVSPTSNHEMLDQSFIESHQFETFSMLEILSQDELMWLTLTLQGFSTQEIAIYLNKSESSIKYYRKNARRKLKSHFLF
;
A
#
# COMPACT_ATOMS: atom_id res chain seq x y z
N MET A 1 -5.71 24.33 54.36
CA MET A 1 -5.26 23.04 53.80
C MET A 1 -6.15 22.73 52.60
N ARG A 2 -5.74 23.15 51.39
CA ARG A 2 -6.43 22.88 50.12
C ARG A 2 -5.55 21.94 49.29
N LEU A 3 -6.18 21.20 48.38
CA LEU A 3 -5.65 20.51 47.18
C LEU A 3 -5.96 19.00 47.14
N SER A 4 -7.22 18.65 46.84
CA SER A 4 -7.55 17.41 46.15
C SER A 4 -8.87 17.59 45.40
N GLY A 5 -8.78 18.03 44.13
CA GLY A 5 -9.97 18.28 43.30
C GLY A 5 -9.67 18.47 41.81
N ASN A 6 -8.43 18.81 41.43
CA ASN A 6 -8.14 19.25 40.07
C ASN A 6 -7.81 18.14 39.04
N LYS A 7 -7.69 16.87 39.43
CA LYS A 7 -7.24 15.81 38.49
C LYS A 7 -8.37 15.22 37.62
N ARG A 8 -9.64 15.27 38.04
CA ARG A 8 -10.75 14.64 37.28
C ARG A 8 -11.28 15.49 36.13
N VAL A 9 -11.20 16.82 36.24
CA VAL A 9 -11.74 17.75 35.23
C VAL A 9 -10.86 17.79 33.97
N HIS A 10 -9.54 17.73 34.14
CA HIS A 10 -8.59 17.72 33.00
C HIS A 10 -8.62 16.43 32.18
N ALA A 11 -8.90 15.27 32.78
CA ALA A 11 -9.02 14.00 32.06
C ALA A 11 -10.27 13.97 31.15
N HIS A 12 -11.38 14.55 31.60
CA HIS A 12 -12.62 14.60 30.82
C HIS A 12 -12.53 15.56 29.63
N GLN A 13 -11.86 16.70 29.79
CA GLN A 13 -11.62 17.65 28.68
C GLN A 13 -10.64 17.09 27.63
N ARG A 14 -9.64 16.31 28.04
CA ARG A 14 -8.67 15.69 27.12
C ARG A 14 -9.32 14.63 26.22
N GLY A 15 -10.18 13.77 26.78
CA GLY A 15 -10.90 12.75 26.00
C GLY A 15 -11.90 13.34 25.01
N GLN A 16 -12.58 14.45 25.37
CA GLN A 16 -13.49 15.17 24.47
C GLN A 16 -12.74 15.83 23.29
N HIS A 17 -11.58 16.44 23.55
CA HIS A 17 -10.72 17.02 22.51
C HIS A 17 -10.08 15.98 21.58
N GLU A 18 -9.70 14.81 22.09
CA GLU A 18 -9.17 13.72 21.27
C GLU A 18 -10.25 13.12 20.36
N THR A 19 -11.47 12.95 20.88
CA THR A 19 -12.62 12.42 20.11
C THR A 19 -12.98 13.36 18.95
N THR A 20 -13.02 14.68 19.19
CA THR A 20 -13.33 15.66 18.14
C THR A 20 -12.26 15.74 17.05
N LYS A 21 -10.98 15.59 17.43
CA LYS A 21 -9.86 15.53 16.48
C LYS A 21 -9.92 14.29 15.59
N PHE A 22 -10.21 13.12 16.19
CA PHE A 22 -10.38 11.88 15.44
C PHE A 22 -11.52 11.98 14.43
N GLU A 23 -12.70 12.44 14.86
CA GLU A 23 -13.88 12.59 14.00
C GLU A 23 -13.63 13.50 12.79
N HIS A 24 -12.87 14.59 12.99
CA HIS A 24 -12.49 15.48 11.91
C HIS A 24 -11.67 14.76 10.83
N TYR A 25 -10.59 14.09 11.23
CA TYR A 25 -9.72 13.39 10.29
C TYR A 25 -10.37 12.15 9.68
N TYR A 26 -11.20 11.45 10.46
CA TYR A 26 -12.00 10.34 9.96
C TYR A 26 -12.89 10.79 8.79
N LYS A 27 -13.65 11.87 8.97
CA LYS A 27 -14.53 12.41 7.91
C LYS A 27 -13.75 12.84 6.67
N GLN A 28 -12.56 13.41 6.87
CA GLN A 28 -11.71 13.88 5.77
C GLN A 28 -11.11 12.73 4.94
N TYR A 29 -10.65 11.66 5.59
CA TYR A 29 -9.84 10.62 4.94
C TYR A 29 -10.54 9.29 4.71
N LYS A 30 -11.75 9.05 5.24
CA LYS A 30 -12.49 7.79 5.01
C LYS A 30 -12.64 7.44 3.53
N ASN A 31 -12.91 8.44 2.68
CA ASN A 31 -13.08 8.23 1.24
C ASN A 31 -11.76 7.81 0.57
N MET A 32 -10.62 8.28 1.07
CA MET A 32 -9.29 7.85 0.60
C MET A 32 -9.05 6.38 0.92
N ILE A 33 -9.46 5.92 2.10
CA ILE A 33 -9.37 4.50 2.50
C ILE A 33 -10.25 3.65 1.59
N HIS A 34 -11.53 4.01 1.40
CA HIS A 34 -12.41 3.29 0.48
C HIS A 34 -11.84 3.26 -0.95
N TYR A 35 -11.33 4.40 -1.44
CA TYR A 35 -10.67 4.47 -2.75
C TYR A 35 -9.49 3.50 -2.85
N LEU A 36 -8.63 3.40 -1.83
CA LEU A 36 -7.53 2.45 -1.82
C LEU A 36 -8.04 1.01 -1.85
N LEU A 37 -9.02 0.64 -1.02
CA LEU A 37 -9.56 -0.71 -0.99
C LEU A 37 -10.18 -1.12 -2.33
N HIS A 38 -10.95 -0.22 -2.96
CA HIS A 38 -11.51 -0.46 -4.30
C HIS A 38 -10.42 -0.58 -5.37
N ARG A 39 -9.42 0.31 -5.35
CA ARG A 39 -8.31 0.31 -6.31
C ARG A 39 -7.48 -0.97 -6.26
N TYR A 40 -7.35 -1.58 -5.09
CA TYR A 40 -6.63 -2.83 -4.89
C TYR A 40 -7.54 -4.07 -4.89
N HIS A 41 -8.80 -3.92 -5.32
CA HIS A 41 -9.77 -5.01 -5.47
C HIS A 41 -9.93 -5.88 -4.22
N ILE A 42 -9.92 -5.26 -3.03
CA ILE A 42 -10.17 -5.97 -1.77
C ILE A 42 -11.65 -6.39 -1.73
N GLN A 43 -11.90 -7.68 -1.95
CA GLN A 43 -13.25 -8.27 -1.89
C GLN A 43 -13.49 -9.02 -0.57
N TYR A 44 -12.47 -9.73 -0.08
CA TYR A 44 -12.53 -10.48 1.18
C TYR A 44 -11.82 -9.72 2.30
N GLY A 45 -12.41 -9.70 3.49
CA GLY A 45 -11.85 -8.98 4.65
C GLY A 45 -11.88 -7.45 4.50
N TYR A 46 -12.80 -6.90 3.70
CA TYR A 46 -12.90 -5.45 3.44
C TYR A 46 -12.92 -4.63 4.74
N GLU A 47 -13.77 -5.03 5.69
CA GLU A 47 -13.89 -4.37 7.00
C GLU A 47 -12.59 -4.46 7.82
N ASP A 48 -11.89 -5.59 7.76
CA ASP A 48 -10.62 -5.75 8.49
C ASP A 48 -9.54 -4.84 7.91
N TYR A 49 -9.39 -4.81 6.58
CA TYR A 49 -8.46 -3.91 5.92
C TYR A 49 -8.83 -2.44 6.14
N TYR A 50 -10.13 -2.13 6.15
CA TYR A 50 -10.62 -0.79 6.46
C TYR A 50 -10.21 -0.36 7.87
N GLN A 51 -10.47 -1.18 8.88
CA GLN A 51 -10.09 -0.92 10.27
C GLN A 51 -8.57 -0.81 10.42
N LEU A 52 -7.80 -1.70 9.80
CA LEU A 52 -6.34 -1.63 9.81
C LEU A 52 -5.83 -0.30 9.23
N LEU A 53 -6.39 0.16 8.11
CA LEU A 53 -6.03 1.43 7.51
C LEU A 53 -6.46 2.63 8.35
N LEU A 54 -7.61 2.55 9.02
CA LEU A 54 -8.09 3.57 9.94
C LEU A 54 -7.17 3.72 11.16
N ILE A 55 -6.75 2.61 11.77
CA ILE A 55 -5.78 2.60 12.88
C ILE A 55 -4.44 3.18 12.40
N LYS A 56 -3.99 2.78 11.21
CA LYS A 56 -2.76 3.31 10.61
C LYS A 56 -2.85 4.81 10.35
N LEU A 57 -3.96 5.29 9.79
CA LEU A 57 -4.24 6.70 9.56
C LEU A 57 -4.05 7.51 10.85
N TRP A 58 -4.70 7.08 11.93
CA TRP A 58 -4.61 7.77 13.21
C TRP A 58 -3.17 7.84 13.74
N THR A 59 -2.47 6.70 13.70
CA THR A 59 -1.08 6.59 14.14
C THR A 59 -0.14 7.51 13.33
N GLU A 60 -0.37 7.63 12.02
CA GLU A 60 0.44 8.47 11.14
C GLU A 60 0.14 9.96 11.33
N ILE A 61 -1.10 10.33 11.63
CA ILE A 61 -1.48 11.71 11.97
C ILE A 61 -0.80 12.16 13.27
N GLU A 62 -0.76 11.31 14.29
CA GLU A 62 -0.09 11.62 15.56
C GLU A 62 1.43 11.78 15.41
N ARG A 63 2.03 11.06 14.46
CA ARG A 63 3.48 11.08 14.18
C ARG A 63 3.87 12.11 13.13
N TYR A 64 2.90 12.74 12.48
CA TYR A 64 3.17 13.62 11.35
C TYR A 64 3.95 14.86 11.79
N ASP A 65 5.04 15.11 11.07
CA ASP A 65 5.94 16.22 11.32
C ASP A 65 5.98 17.12 10.09
N PHE A 66 5.40 18.32 10.23
CA PHE A 66 5.33 19.33 9.16
C PHE A 66 6.70 19.76 8.63
N SER A 67 7.79 19.55 9.39
CA SER A 67 9.14 19.87 8.93
C SER A 67 9.67 18.91 7.85
N LYS A 68 9.15 17.68 7.80
CA LYS A 68 9.64 16.60 6.90
C LYS A 68 8.85 16.47 5.61
N THR A 69 7.59 16.89 5.61
CA THR A 69 6.73 16.81 4.42
C THR A 69 5.73 17.95 4.47
N ALA A 70 5.57 18.68 3.35
CA ALA A 70 4.70 19.86 3.32
C ALA A 70 3.20 19.50 3.17
N SER A 71 2.88 18.36 2.57
CA SER A 71 1.50 17.93 2.31
C SER A 71 1.14 16.69 3.12
N LEU A 72 0.21 16.88 4.06
CA LEU A 72 -0.35 15.81 4.90
C LEU A 72 -1.08 14.76 4.04
N ASP A 73 -1.86 15.21 3.04
CA ASP A 73 -2.62 14.30 2.17
C ASP A 73 -1.70 13.34 1.39
N LYS A 74 -0.62 13.88 0.81
CA LYS A 74 0.35 13.06 0.06
C LYS A 74 1.09 12.11 0.98
N TYR A 75 1.45 12.56 2.18
CA TYR A 75 2.08 11.73 3.20
C TYR A 75 1.19 10.56 3.60
N LEU A 76 -0.06 10.84 4.00
CA LEU A 76 -1.01 9.84 4.45
C LEU A 76 -1.37 8.88 3.33
N TYR A 77 -1.66 9.37 2.13
CA TYR A 77 -1.94 8.50 0.98
C TYR A 77 -0.80 7.51 0.73
N THR A 78 0.44 8.00 0.77
CA THR A 78 1.63 7.16 0.53
C THR A 78 1.78 6.11 1.63
N LYS A 79 1.65 6.50 2.90
CA LYS A 79 1.77 5.58 4.04
C LYS A 79 0.67 4.53 4.06
N LEU A 80 -0.58 4.93 3.83
CA LEU A 80 -1.73 4.02 3.79
C LEU A 80 -1.65 3.05 2.62
N LYS A 81 -1.26 3.53 1.44
CA LYS A 81 -1.08 2.69 0.25
C LYS A 81 -0.07 1.57 0.51
N TYR A 82 1.14 1.91 0.97
CA TYR A 82 2.17 0.89 1.17
C TYR A 82 1.82 -0.04 2.33
N TYR A 83 1.19 0.48 3.40
CA TYR A 83 0.70 -0.36 4.49
C TYR A 83 -0.36 -1.38 4.03
N LEU A 84 -1.32 -0.98 3.18
CA LEU A 84 -2.30 -1.90 2.60
C LEU A 84 -1.62 -3.02 1.80
N ILE A 85 -0.65 -2.66 0.96
CA ILE A 85 0.12 -3.61 0.15
C ILE A 85 0.85 -4.61 1.06
N ASP A 86 1.47 -4.16 2.15
CA ASP A 86 2.14 -5.02 3.11
C ASP A 86 1.18 -6.00 3.79
N CYS A 87 -0.02 -5.55 4.15
CA CYS A 87 -1.06 -6.42 4.71
C CYS A 87 -1.48 -7.51 3.72
N ILE A 88 -1.73 -7.16 2.45
CA ILE A 88 -2.07 -8.12 1.39
C ILE A 88 -0.94 -9.14 1.22
N ARG A 89 0.32 -8.69 1.24
CA ARG A 89 1.48 -9.58 1.11
C ARG A 89 1.62 -10.56 2.27
N LYS A 90 1.38 -10.10 3.50
CA LYS A 90 1.37 -10.97 4.68
C LYS A 90 0.29 -12.03 4.54
N GLN A 91 -0.93 -11.64 4.19
CA GLN A 91 -2.03 -12.59 3.96
C GLN A 91 -1.68 -13.63 2.88
N SER A 92 -1.11 -13.20 1.74
CA SER A 92 -0.65 -14.11 0.67
C SER A 92 0.50 -15.02 1.08
N LYS A 93 1.33 -14.62 2.04
CA LYS A 93 2.42 -15.45 2.58
C LYS A 93 1.89 -16.47 3.58
N ASP A 94 0.93 -16.07 4.40
CA ASP A 94 0.31 -16.91 5.42
C ASP A 94 -0.60 -17.96 4.77
N SER A 95 -1.36 -17.61 3.73
CA SER A 95 -2.15 -18.58 2.95
C SER A 95 -1.27 -19.67 2.31
N LYS A 96 -0.10 -19.30 1.77
CA LYS A 96 0.89 -20.24 1.23
C LYS A 96 1.53 -21.15 2.28
N ARG A 97 1.54 -20.74 3.56
CA ARG A 97 2.08 -21.53 4.68
C ARG A 97 1.07 -22.49 5.28
N VAL A 98 -0.23 -22.25 5.07
CA VAL A 98 -1.34 -22.99 5.71
C VAL A 98 -1.93 -24.09 4.81
N SER A 99 -1.41 -24.32 3.59
CA SER A 99 -1.86 -25.46 2.77
C SER A 99 -0.81 -26.58 2.67
N PRO A 100 -1.08 -27.74 3.28
CA PRO A 100 -1.08 -29.00 2.58
C PRO A 100 -2.51 -29.32 2.13
N THR A 101 -2.67 -29.58 0.84
CA THR A 101 -3.85 -30.15 0.16
C THR A 101 -5.03 -29.23 -0.18
N SER A 102 -5.40 -29.31 -1.46
CA SER A 102 -6.69 -29.01 -2.10
C SER A 102 -7.20 -27.57 -2.08
N ASN A 103 -7.05 -26.87 -3.21
CA ASN A 103 -8.16 -26.46 -4.08
C ASN A 103 -7.57 -25.62 -5.21
N HIS A 104 -7.36 -26.28 -6.35
CA HIS A 104 -7.25 -25.61 -7.64
C HIS A 104 -8.59 -24.91 -7.85
N GLU A 105 -8.72 -23.67 -7.41
CA GLU A 105 -9.77 -22.80 -7.93
C GLU A 105 -9.64 -22.86 -9.45
N MET A 106 -10.71 -23.30 -10.13
CA MET A 106 -10.77 -23.28 -11.59
C MET A 106 -10.74 -21.81 -12.02
N LEU A 107 -9.53 -21.27 -12.08
CA LEU A 107 -9.22 -20.04 -12.79
C LEU A 107 -9.66 -20.26 -14.24
N ASP A 108 -10.58 -19.42 -14.70
CA ASP A 108 -11.11 -19.43 -16.06
C ASP A 108 -9.94 -19.51 -17.06
N GLN A 109 -9.93 -20.57 -17.87
CA GLN A 109 -8.82 -20.89 -18.78
C GLN A 109 -8.50 -19.70 -19.72
N SER A 110 -9.53 -18.91 -20.06
CA SER A 110 -9.41 -17.69 -20.87
C SER A 110 -8.67 -16.55 -20.16
N PHE A 111 -8.81 -16.44 -18.83
CA PHE A 111 -8.09 -15.47 -18.01
C PHE A 111 -6.61 -15.84 -17.88
N ILE A 112 -6.31 -17.14 -17.80
CA ILE A 112 -4.94 -17.66 -17.77
C ILE A 112 -4.25 -17.42 -19.13
N GLU A 113 -4.90 -17.76 -20.25
CA GLU A 113 -4.31 -17.61 -21.59
C GLU A 113 -4.04 -16.14 -21.94
N SER A 114 -4.95 -15.23 -21.63
CA SER A 114 -4.76 -13.79 -21.86
C SER A 114 -3.62 -13.20 -21.02
N HIS A 115 -3.54 -13.53 -19.71
CA HIS A 115 -2.44 -13.10 -18.86
C HIS A 115 -1.10 -13.72 -19.27
N GLN A 116 -1.09 -14.99 -19.69
CA GLN A 116 0.13 -15.61 -20.21
C GLN A 116 0.63 -14.87 -21.45
N PHE A 117 -0.24 -14.60 -22.43
CA PHE A 117 0.15 -13.89 -23.65
C PHE A 117 0.69 -12.47 -23.38
N GLU A 118 0.04 -11.71 -22.49
CA GLU A 118 0.54 -10.38 -22.09
C GLU A 118 1.88 -10.47 -21.35
N THR A 119 2.08 -11.46 -20.47
CA THR A 119 3.36 -11.66 -19.78
C THR A 119 4.49 -12.10 -20.73
N PHE A 120 4.21 -12.94 -21.72
CA PHE A 120 5.18 -13.39 -22.72
C PHE A 120 5.62 -12.25 -23.65
N SER A 121 4.69 -11.39 -24.10
CA SER A 121 5.05 -10.22 -24.92
C SER A 121 5.94 -9.22 -24.15
N MET A 122 5.74 -9.06 -22.83
CA MET A 122 6.60 -8.21 -22.00
C MET A 122 8.00 -8.80 -21.79
N LEU A 123 8.10 -10.13 -21.70
CA LEU A 123 9.38 -10.87 -21.54
C LEU A 123 10.33 -10.69 -22.72
N GLU A 124 9.83 -10.47 -23.94
CA GLU A 124 10.65 -10.30 -25.14
C GLU A 124 11.29 -8.90 -25.25
N ILE A 125 10.71 -7.89 -24.61
CA ILE A 125 11.10 -6.48 -24.81
C ILE A 125 11.94 -5.97 -23.64
N LEU A 126 11.61 -6.42 -22.43
CA LEU A 126 12.25 -5.99 -21.19
C LEU A 126 13.48 -6.84 -20.90
N SER A 127 14.55 -6.21 -20.39
CA SER A 127 15.65 -7.01 -19.82
C SER A 127 15.21 -7.68 -18.53
N GLN A 128 15.93 -8.71 -18.07
CA GLN A 128 15.62 -9.40 -16.82
C GLN A 128 15.55 -8.43 -15.62
N ASP A 129 16.46 -7.46 -15.54
CA ASP A 129 16.46 -6.43 -14.50
C ASP A 129 15.24 -5.48 -14.60
N GLU A 130 14.87 -5.08 -15.82
CA GLU A 130 13.71 -4.22 -16.07
C GLU A 130 12.38 -4.93 -15.77
N LEU A 131 12.30 -6.21 -16.13
CA LEU A 131 11.16 -7.07 -15.82
C LEU A 131 11.05 -7.26 -14.30
N MET A 132 12.15 -7.57 -13.63
CA MET A 132 12.15 -7.75 -12.18
C MET A 132 11.75 -6.45 -11.46
N TRP A 133 12.25 -5.30 -11.94
CA TRP A 133 11.77 -4.00 -11.49
C TRP A 133 10.27 -3.83 -11.69
N LEU A 134 9.73 -4.16 -12.87
CA LEU A 134 8.31 -4.05 -13.18
C LEU A 134 7.48 -4.96 -12.27
N THR A 135 7.85 -6.22 -12.11
CA THR A 135 7.19 -7.19 -11.23
C THR A 135 7.14 -6.70 -9.79
N LEU A 136 8.28 -6.27 -9.23
CA LEU A 136 8.34 -5.77 -7.86
C LEU A 136 7.57 -4.45 -7.71
N THR A 137 7.59 -3.58 -8.73
CA THR A 137 6.82 -2.33 -8.71
C THR A 137 5.31 -2.60 -8.75
N LEU A 138 4.85 -3.57 -9.53
CA LEU A 138 3.44 -4.01 -9.57
C LEU A 138 3.02 -4.65 -8.25
N GLN A 139 3.94 -5.35 -7.58
CA GLN A 139 3.79 -5.83 -6.21
C GLN A 139 3.87 -4.71 -5.15
N GLY A 140 4.10 -3.46 -5.58
CA GLY A 140 4.04 -2.28 -4.74
C GLY A 140 5.30 -1.97 -3.93
N PHE A 141 6.44 -2.59 -4.23
CA PHE A 141 7.71 -2.23 -3.61
C PHE A 141 8.12 -0.81 -4.01
N SER A 142 8.66 -0.05 -3.05
CA SER A 142 9.27 1.25 -3.29
C SER A 142 10.62 1.10 -4.00
N THR A 143 11.09 2.18 -4.64
CA THR A 143 12.42 2.21 -5.29
C THR A 143 13.55 1.77 -4.36
N GLN A 144 13.45 2.12 -3.08
CA GLN A 144 14.43 1.77 -2.04
C GLN A 144 14.40 0.28 -1.72
N GLU A 145 13.21 -0.29 -1.52
CA GLU A 145 13.07 -1.71 -1.26
C GLU A 145 13.48 -2.56 -2.45
N ILE A 146 13.18 -2.12 -3.67
CA ILE A 146 13.65 -2.79 -4.89
C ILE A 146 15.18 -2.73 -5.00
N ALA A 147 15.79 -1.59 -4.68
CA ALA A 147 17.24 -1.42 -4.69
C ALA A 147 17.91 -2.42 -3.72
N ILE A 148 17.38 -2.52 -2.50
CA ILE A 148 17.83 -3.48 -1.49
C ILE A 148 17.60 -4.92 -1.97
N TYR A 149 16.41 -5.23 -2.48
CA TYR A 149 16.03 -6.58 -2.89
C TYR A 149 16.86 -7.11 -4.07
N LEU A 150 17.20 -6.24 -5.02
CA LEU A 150 18.02 -6.58 -6.19
C LEU A 150 19.51 -6.38 -5.97
N ASN A 151 19.92 -5.88 -4.80
CA ASN A 151 21.28 -5.46 -4.50
C ASN A 151 21.86 -4.51 -5.58
N LYS A 152 21.07 -3.50 -5.94
CA LYS A 152 21.42 -2.45 -6.92
C LYS A 152 21.26 -1.08 -6.28
N SER A 153 21.86 -0.05 -6.88
CA SER A 153 21.66 1.32 -6.43
C SER A 153 20.26 1.84 -6.80
N GLU A 154 19.73 2.80 -6.03
CA GLU A 154 18.47 3.47 -6.39
C GLU A 154 18.52 4.13 -7.78
N SER A 155 19.70 4.58 -8.23
CA SER A 155 19.90 5.13 -9.57
C SER A 155 19.73 4.08 -10.66
N SER A 156 20.20 2.85 -10.45
CA SER A 156 19.92 1.72 -11.35
C SER A 156 18.42 1.41 -11.42
N ILE A 157 17.72 1.42 -10.28
CA ILE A 157 16.26 1.18 -10.27
C ILE A 157 15.50 2.27 -11.04
N LYS A 158 15.90 3.54 -10.87
CA LYS A 158 15.34 4.67 -11.66
C LYS A 158 15.64 4.53 -13.15
N TYR A 159 16.82 4.02 -13.50
CA TYR A 159 17.20 3.73 -14.88
C TYR A 159 16.32 2.63 -15.49
N TYR A 160 16.14 1.50 -14.79
CA TYR A 160 15.24 0.42 -15.21
C TYR A 160 13.81 0.91 -15.43
N ARG A 161 13.28 1.71 -14.50
CA ARG A 161 11.97 2.37 -14.64
C ARG A 161 11.86 3.18 -15.93
N LYS A 162 12.86 4.01 -16.23
CA LYS A 162 12.86 4.89 -17.41
C LYS A 162 12.87 4.07 -18.69
N ASN A 163 13.77 3.08 -18.78
CA ASN A 163 13.90 2.25 -19.97
C ASN A 163 12.70 1.34 -20.20
N ALA A 164 12.22 0.67 -19.16
CA ALA A 164 11.06 -0.20 -19.21
C ALA A 164 9.83 0.56 -19.75
N ARG A 165 9.56 1.77 -19.22
CA ARG A 165 8.46 2.61 -19.69
C ARG A 165 8.62 3.05 -21.14
N ARG A 166 9.84 3.38 -21.57
CA ARG A 166 10.12 3.74 -22.97
C ARG A 166 9.82 2.57 -23.91
N LYS A 167 10.34 1.38 -23.57
CA LYS A 167 10.14 0.14 -24.32
C LYS A 167 8.68 -0.25 -24.43
N LEU A 168 7.97 -0.29 -23.31
CA LEU A 168 6.54 -0.59 -23.26
C LEU A 168 5.72 0.42 -24.08
N LYS A 169 6.03 1.72 -23.98
CA LYS A 169 5.37 2.75 -24.80
C LYS A 169 5.63 2.56 -26.29
N SER A 170 6.84 2.17 -26.68
CA SER A 170 7.15 1.91 -28.09
C SER A 170 6.51 0.63 -28.64
N HIS A 171 6.01 -0.27 -27.80
CA HIS A 171 5.47 -1.54 -28.25
C HIS A 171 3.94 -1.63 -28.16
N PHE A 172 3.33 -1.00 -27.15
CA PHE A 172 1.89 -1.09 -26.88
C PHE A 172 1.09 0.16 -27.27
N LEU A 173 1.76 1.26 -27.65
CA LEU A 173 1.13 2.55 -27.98
C LEU A 173 1.31 2.93 -29.46
N PHE A 174 1.51 1.95 -30.33
CA PHE A 174 1.42 2.08 -31.79
C PHE A 174 0.11 1.48 -32.28
#